data_AF-A0A6G3TKH4-F1
#
_entry.id   AF-A0A6G3TKH4-F1
#
_cell.length_a   1.000
_cell.length_b   1.000
_cell.length_c   1.000
_cell.angle_alpha   90.00
_cell.angle_beta   90.00
_cell.angle_gamma   90.00
#
_symmetry.space_group_name_H-M   'P 1'
#
loop_
_entity.id
_entity.type
_entity.pdbx_description
1 polymer ?
#
loop_
_entity_poly.entity_id
_entity_poly.type
_entity_poly.pdbx_seq_one_letter_code
_entity_poly.pdbx_strand_id
1 'polypeptide(L)' 'VRAQHAVRLLARGFEVDVVADAVGYRSASAFGAAFRRTTGTTPGRFRAR' A
#
# COMPACT_ATOMS: atom_id res chain seq x y z
N VAL A 1 7.57 -9.56 -4.31
CA VAL A 1 8.28 -8.83 -3.24
C VAL A 1 7.82 -7.36 -3.07
N ARG A 2 7.07 -6.74 -4.00
CA ARG A 2 6.52 -5.36 -3.82
C ARG A 2 5.43 -5.24 -2.74
N ALA A 3 4.49 -6.17 -2.67
CA ALA A 3 3.42 -6.15 -1.67
C ALA A 3 3.95 -6.26 -0.22
N GLN A 4 4.95 -7.11 0.02
CA GLN A 4 5.60 -7.25 1.33
C GLN A 4 6.36 -5.98 1.75
N HIS A 5 6.92 -5.23 0.79
CA HIS A 5 7.53 -3.94 1.07
C HIS A 5 6.48 -2.89 1.45
N ALA A 6 5.40 -2.82 0.69
CA ALA A 6 4.27 -1.95 0.98
C ALA A 6 3.64 -2.22 2.36
N VAL A 7 3.43 -3.49 2.73
CA VAL A 7 2.90 -3.87 4.05
C VAL A 7 3.80 -3.38 5.18
N ARG A 8 5.13 -3.50 5.06
CA ARG A 8 6.08 -3.03 6.07
C ARG A 8 6.06 -1.50 6.23
N LEU A 9 5.90 -0.76 5.14
CA LEU A 9 5.79 0.70 5.19
C LEU A 9 4.46 1.13 5.82
N LEU A 10 3.34 0.51 5.43
CA LEU A 10 2.04 0.83 6.03
C LEU A 10 1.99 0.50 7.52
N ALA A 11 2.60 -0.61 7.94
CA ALA A 11 2.71 -1.00 9.35
C ALA A 11 3.57 -0.03 10.19
N ARG A 12 4.49 0.71 9.55
CA ARG A 12 5.26 1.80 10.19
C ARG A 12 4.49 3.12 10.25
N GLY A 13 3.26 3.17 9.73
CA GLY A 13 2.41 4.36 9.74
C GLY A 13 2.61 5.32 8.57
N PHE A 14 3.38 4.94 7.54
CA PHE A 14 3.55 5.76 6.34
C PHE A 14 2.22 5.97 5.60
N GLU A 15 2.07 7.16 5.01
CA GLU A 15 0.91 7.51 4.18
C GLU A 15 0.83 6.65 2.92
N VAL A 16 -0.39 6.36 2.49
CA VAL A 16 -0.64 5.48 1.32
C VAL A 16 0.00 6.03 0.05
N ASP A 17 0.00 7.36 -0.13
CA ASP A 17 0.63 8.03 -1.28
C ASP A 17 2.15 7.83 -1.30
N VAL A 18 2.80 7.97 -0.13
CA VAL A 18 4.25 7.75 0.02
C VAL A 18 4.61 6.30 -0.28
N VAL A 19 3.79 5.35 0.20
CA VAL A 19 4.01 3.93 -0.08
C VAL A 19 3.82 3.62 -1.56
N ALA A 20 2.83 4.23 -2.21
CA ALA A 20 2.56 4.05 -3.64
C ALA A 20 3.76 4.49 -4.48
N ASP A 21 4.34 5.66 -4.20
CA ASP A 21 5.56 6.12 -4.87
C ASP A 21 6.75 5.21 -4.59
N ALA A 22 6.95 4.80 -3.32
CA ALA A 22 8.07 3.95 -2.92
C ALA A 22 8.05 2.56 -3.58
N VAL A 23 6.86 2.05 -3.95
CA VAL A 23 6.71 0.76 -4.66
C VAL A 23 6.55 0.91 -6.18
N GLY A 24 6.66 2.15 -6.69
CA GLY A 24 6.73 2.47 -8.13
C GLY A 24 5.36 2.60 -8.82
N TYR A 25 4.32 2.98 -8.08
CA TYR A 25 3.01 3.28 -8.65
C TYR A 25 2.85 4.77 -8.89
N ARG A 26 2.33 5.13 -10.06
CA ARG A 26 2.03 6.52 -10.44
C ARG A 26 0.87 7.17 -9.66
N SER A 27 0.13 6.40 -8.86
CA SER A 27 -0.98 6.90 -8.06
C SER A 27 -1.38 5.93 -6.94
N ALA A 28 -1.85 6.48 -5.82
CA ALA A 28 -2.40 5.69 -4.72
C ALA A 28 -3.62 4.85 -5.11
N SER A 29 -4.44 5.30 -6.05
CA SER A 29 -5.58 4.51 -6.53
C SER A 29 -5.12 3.25 -7.27
N ALA A 30 -4.09 3.35 -8.13
CA ALA A 30 -3.52 2.19 -8.82
C ALA A 30 -2.83 1.23 -7.85
N PHE A 31 -2.09 1.79 -6.89
CA PHE A 31 -1.49 1.03 -5.81
C PHE A 31 -2.55 0.31 -4.97
N GLY A 32 -3.60 0.99 -4.53
CA GLY A 32 -4.66 0.44 -3.70
C GLY A 32 -5.43 -0.70 -4.38
N ALA A 33 -5.67 -0.58 -5.69
CA ALA A 33 -6.29 -1.66 -6.48
C ALA A 33 -5.39 -2.91 -6.54
N ALA A 34 -4.09 -2.73 -6.79
CA ALA A 34 -3.13 -3.83 -6.83
C ALA A 34 -2.92 -4.45 -5.44
N PHE A 35 -2.78 -3.62 -4.41
CA PHE A 35 -2.63 -4.02 -3.02
C PHE A 35 -3.82 -4.84 -2.55
N ARG A 36 -5.06 -4.41 -2.87
CA ARG A 36 -6.26 -5.18 -2.54
C ARG A 36 -6.33 -6.52 -3.27
N ARG A 37 -5.94 -6.59 -4.54
CA ARG A 37 -5.87 -7.87 -5.27
C ARG A 37 -4.88 -8.86 -4.61
N THR A 38 -3.80 -8.36 -4.01
CA THR A 38 -2.78 -9.23 -3.38
C THR A 38 -3.05 -9.53 -1.91
N THR A 39 -3.61 -8.59 -1.14
CA THR A 39 -3.75 -8.70 0.33
C THR A 39 -5.20 -8.89 0.79
N GLY A 40 -6.17 -8.75 -0.10
CA GLY A 40 -7.60 -8.84 0.21
C GLY A 40 -8.21 -7.58 0.86
N THR A 41 -7.40 -6.59 1.24
CA THR A 41 -7.87 -5.34 1.87
C THR A 41 -7.26 -4.10 1.23
N THR A 42 -7.84 -2.92 1.45
CA THR A 42 -7.27 -1.66 0.96
C THR A 42 -6.16 -1.18 1.91
N PRO A 43 -5.13 -0.49 1.39
CA PRO A 43 -4.01 -0.02 2.22
C PRO A 43 -4.44 0.98 3.29
N GLY A 44 -5.44 1.83 3.02
CA GLY A 44 -6.02 2.73 4.03
C GLY A 44 -6.67 1.98 5.20
N ARG A 45 -7.40 0.88 4.92
CA ARG A 45 -7.97 0.03 5.97
C ARG A 45 -6.92 -0.79 6.71
N PHE A 46 -5.82 -1.14 6.03
CA PHE A 46 -4.68 -1.81 6.66
C PHE A 46 -3.94 -0.89 7.63
N ARG A 47 -3.80 0.40 7.29
CA ARG A 47 -3.16 1.42 8.14
C ARG A 47 -4.03 1.83 9.34
N ALA A 48 -5.35 1.93 9.15
CA ALA A 48 -6.27 2.34 10.23
C ALA A 48 -6.50 1.25 11.30
N ARG A 49 -5.81 0.12 11.20
CA ARG A 49 -5.97 -1.05 12.07
C ARG A 49 -4.72 -1.23 12.92
#